data_AF-A0A0B4CGW3-F1
#
_entry.id   AF-A0A0B4CGW3-F1
#
_cell.length_a   1.000
_cell.length_b   1.000
_cell.length_c   1.000
_cell.angle_alpha   90.00
_cell.angle_beta   90.00
_cell.angle_gamma   90.00
#
_symmetry.space_group_name_H-M   'P 1'
#
loop_
_entity.id
_entity.type
_entity.pdbx_description
1 polymer ?
#
loop_
_entity_poly.entity_id
_entity_poly.type
_entity_poly.pdbx_seq_one_letter_code
_entity_poly.pdbx_strand_id
1 'polypeptide(L)'
;MSERSPRRGFAARPTTDPDAWVRHAETAPAPIADAASFTARLTIDITPELRGRIKIIAFQRGVTVADMLRELLAREFSSTPGDTP
;
A
#
# COMPACT_ATOMS: atom_id res chain seq x y z
N MET A 1 29.16 -5.09 45.78
CA MET A 1 27.74 -4.92 45.44
C MET A 1 27.66 -4.78 43.94
N SER A 2 27.08 -5.74 43.22
CA SER A 2 26.88 -5.64 41.78
C SER A 2 25.40 -5.88 41.50
N GLU A 3 24.67 -4.80 41.26
CA GLU A 3 23.28 -4.82 40.82
C GLU A 3 23.24 -5.38 39.39
N ARG A 4 22.70 -6.59 39.21
CA ARG A 4 22.46 -7.15 37.89
C ARG A 4 21.11 -6.63 37.38
N SER A 5 21.15 -5.87 36.30
CA SER A 5 19.95 -5.47 35.54
C SER A 5 19.12 -6.70 35.14
N PRO A 6 17.78 -6.68 35.28
CA PRO A 6 16.95 -7.82 34.92
C PRO A 6 16.92 -7.98 33.40
N ARG A 7 17.46 -9.11 32.92
CA ARG A 7 17.35 -9.52 31.51
C ARG A 7 15.86 -9.63 31.13
N ARG A 8 15.40 -8.77 30.21
CA ARG A 8 14.11 -8.89 29.53
C ARG A 8 14.06 -10.26 28.83
N GLY A 9 13.24 -11.17 29.35
CA GLY A 9 13.10 -12.52 28.80
C GLY A 9 12.43 -12.50 27.43
N PHE A 10 12.82 -13.42 26.56
CA PHE A 10 12.23 -13.67 25.23
C PHE A 10 10.71 -13.98 25.26
N ALA A 11 10.13 -14.16 26.46
CA ALA A 11 8.70 -14.35 26.71
C ALA A 11 8.06 -13.17 27.48
N ALA A 12 8.71 -12.01 27.57
CA ALA A 12 8.11 -10.83 28.15
C ALA A 12 6.94 -10.37 27.27
N ARG A 13 5.73 -10.35 27.83
CA ARG A 13 4.58 -9.72 27.17
C ARG A 13 4.97 -8.28 26.80
N PRO A 14 4.75 -7.82 25.55
CA PRO A 14 4.95 -6.43 25.20
C PRO A 14 4.12 -5.58 26.17
N THR A 15 4.77 -4.76 26.99
CA THR A 15 4.08 -3.78 27.86
C THR A 15 3.57 -2.58 27.07
N THR A 16 3.74 -2.60 25.75
CA THR A 16 3.29 -1.55 24.85
C THR A 16 1.99 -2.00 24.21
N ASP A 17 0.92 -1.38 24.75
CA ASP A 17 -0.37 -1.14 24.13
C ASP A 17 -0.75 -2.07 22.95
N PRO A 18 -1.49 -3.16 23.22
CA PRO A 18 -1.95 -4.07 22.19
C PRO A 18 -2.96 -3.43 21.22
N ASP A 19 -3.43 -2.20 21.43
CA ASP A 19 -4.30 -1.49 20.49
C ASP A 19 -3.49 -0.58 19.53
N ALA A 20 -2.17 -0.46 19.73
CA ALA A 20 -1.30 0.34 18.86
C ALA A 20 -1.25 -0.21 17.42
N TRP A 21 -1.25 -1.54 17.24
CA TRP A 21 -1.26 -2.14 15.89
C TRP A 21 -2.62 -1.97 15.19
N VAL A 22 -3.71 -1.87 15.95
CA VAL A 22 -5.06 -1.64 15.42
C VAL A 22 -5.23 -0.18 14.97
N ARG A 23 -4.76 0.79 15.78
CA ARG A 23 -4.79 2.22 15.42
C ARG A 23 -3.98 2.56 14.17
N HIS A 24 -2.90 1.84 13.90
CA HIS A 24 -2.11 2.01 12.68
C HIS A 24 -2.87 1.63 11.40
N ALA A 25 -3.84 0.70 11.47
CA ALA A 25 -4.66 0.34 10.32
C ALA A 25 -5.74 1.40 10.00
N GLU A 26 -6.19 2.15 11.02
CA GLU A 26 -7.20 3.18 10.89
C GLU A 26 -6.63 4.50 10.37
N THR A 27 -5.33 4.74 10.59
CA THR A 27 -4.62 5.85 9.96
C THR A 27 -4.24 5.44 8.52
N ALA A 28 -5.21 5.52 7.62
CA ALA A 28 -4.89 5.58 6.19
C ALA A 28 -3.82 6.68 6.00
N PRO A 29 -2.74 6.44 5.24
CA PRO A 29 -1.71 7.45 5.02
C PRO A 29 -2.37 8.71 4.47
N ALA A 30 -2.12 9.85 5.13
CA ALA A 30 -2.58 11.14 4.65
C ALA A 30 -2.15 11.29 3.18
N PRO A 31 -3.06 11.66 2.26
CA PRO A 31 -2.71 11.81 0.87
C PRO A 31 -1.59 12.84 0.76
N ILE A 32 -0.53 12.46 0.04
CA ILE A 32 0.60 13.32 -0.30
C ILE A 32 0.02 14.50 -1.10
N ALA A 33 -0.16 15.63 -0.44
CA ALA A 33 -1.10 16.68 -0.83
C ALA A 33 -0.83 17.31 -2.21
N ASP A 34 0.39 17.24 -2.73
CA ASP A 34 0.75 17.90 -3.99
C ASP A 34 0.58 17.03 -5.26
N ALA A 35 0.62 15.70 -5.15
CA ALA A 35 0.37 14.79 -6.28
C ALA A 35 -1.05 14.23 -6.31
N ALA A 36 -1.83 14.45 -5.24
CA ALA A 36 -3.14 13.85 -5.04
C ALA A 36 -4.31 14.64 -5.63
N SER A 37 -4.10 15.88 -6.09
CA SER A 37 -5.16 16.83 -6.47
C SER A 37 -6.07 16.34 -7.62
N PHE A 38 -5.60 15.42 -8.47
CA PHE A 38 -6.39 14.81 -9.55
C PHE A 38 -6.47 13.27 -9.48
N THR A 39 -6.36 12.69 -8.28
CA THR A 39 -6.41 11.23 -8.11
C THR A 39 -7.73 10.75 -7.49
N ALA A 40 -8.29 9.65 -8.00
CA ALA A 40 -9.49 9.00 -7.48
C ALA A 40 -9.21 7.54 -7.10
N ARG A 41 -9.95 6.99 -6.12
CA ARG A 41 -9.87 5.57 -5.75
C ARG A 41 -10.67 4.72 -6.72
N LEU A 42 -10.01 3.75 -7.35
CA LEU A 42 -10.64 2.73 -8.20
C LEU A 42 -10.75 1.41 -7.43
N THR A 43 -11.98 0.97 -7.16
CA THR A 43 -12.27 -0.36 -6.61
C THR A 43 -12.86 -1.21 -7.74
N ILE A 44 -12.29 -2.38 -7.98
CA ILE A 44 -12.72 -3.29 -9.05
C ILE A 44 -12.83 -4.72 -8.51
N ASP A 45 -13.85 -5.44 -8.97
CA ASP A 45 -13.96 -6.86 -8.76
C ASP A 45 -13.20 -7.60 -9.87
N ILE A 46 -12.26 -8.44 -9.47
CA ILE A 46 -11.49 -9.30 -10.38
C ILE A 46 -11.39 -10.70 -9.81
N THR A 47 -11.18 -11.70 -10.66
CA THR A 47 -10.99 -13.07 -10.21
C THR A 47 -9.71 -13.19 -9.34
N PRO A 48 -9.68 -14.11 -8.36
CA PRO A 48 -8.48 -14.35 -7.55
C PRO A 48 -7.27 -14.72 -8.40
N GLU A 49 -7.49 -15.46 -9.49
CA GLU A 49 -6.44 -15.86 -10.44
C GLU A 49 -5.84 -14.65 -11.16
N LEU A 50 -6.69 -13.75 -11.68
CA LEU A 50 -6.24 -12.53 -12.35
C LEU A 50 -5.47 -11.64 -11.37
N ARG A 51 -5.97 -11.49 -10.14
CA ARG A 51 -5.26 -10.77 -9.07
C ARG A 51 -3.88 -11.38 -8.82
N GLY A 52 -3.79 -12.71 -8.79
CA GLY A 52 -2.53 -13.45 -8.63
C GLY A 52 -1.54 -13.14 -9.75
N ARG A 53 -1.98 -13.22 -11.01
CA ARG A 53 -1.17 -12.92 -12.20
C ARG A 53 -0.64 -11.48 -12.18
N ILE A 54 -1.52 -10.51 -11.91
CA ILE A 54 -1.17 -9.09 -11.79
C ILE A 54 -0.09 -8.89 -10.71
N LYS A 55 -0.25 -9.51 -9.55
CA LYS A 55 0.72 -9.40 -8.44
C LYS A 55 2.10 -9.95 -8.82
N ILE A 56 2.14 -11.10 -9.49
CA ILE A 56 3.39 -11.73 -9.91
C ILE A 56 4.14 -10.83 -10.90
N ILE A 57 3.44 -10.29 -11.90
CA ILE A 57 4.04 -9.42 -12.92
C ILE A 57 4.55 -8.12 -12.28
N ALA A 58 3.76 -7.51 -11.40
CA ALA A 58 4.18 -6.30 -10.68
C ALA A 58 5.45 -6.56 -9.85
N PHE A 59 5.51 -7.68 -9.13
CA PHE A 59 6.69 -8.08 -8.36
C PHE A 59 7.91 -8.31 -9.25
N GLN A 60 7.77 -9.02 -10.37
CA GLN A 60 8.87 -9.24 -11.33
C GLN A 60 9.40 -7.93 -11.92
N ARG A 61 8.55 -6.92 -12.09
CA ARG A 61 8.91 -5.58 -12.58
C ARG A 61 9.43 -4.64 -11.49
N GLY A 62 9.36 -5.04 -10.22
CA GLY A 62 9.77 -4.19 -9.08
C GLY A 62 8.86 -2.97 -8.85
N VAL A 63 7.62 -3.01 -9.33
CA VAL A 63 6.64 -1.90 -9.19
C VAL A 63 5.43 -2.35 -8.39
N THR A 64 4.63 -1.41 -7.90
CA THR A 64 3.37 -1.77 -7.23
C THR A 64 2.30 -2.14 -8.25
N VAL A 65 1.32 -2.93 -7.82
CA VAL A 65 0.13 -3.24 -8.64
C VAL A 65 -0.59 -1.95 -9.06
N ALA A 66 -0.66 -0.95 -8.16
CA ALA A 66 -1.31 0.32 -8.46
C ALA A 66 -0.57 1.08 -9.57
N ASP A 67 0.76 1.12 -9.55
CA ASP A 67 1.55 1.80 -10.58
C ASP A 67 1.42 1.10 -11.93
N MET A 68 1.48 -0.23 -11.94
CA MET A 68 1.28 -1.00 -13.17
C MET A 68 -0.11 -0.78 -13.77
N LEU A 69 -1.16 -0.73 -12.94
CA LEU A 69 -2.53 -0.42 -13.40
C LEU A 69 -2.66 1.03 -13.88
N ARG A 70 -2.04 2.00 -13.20
CA ARG A 70 -2.01 3.40 -13.67
C ARG A 70 -1.35 3.51 -15.04
N GLU A 71 -0.22 2.84 -15.24
CA GLU A 71 0.48 2.84 -16.53
C GLU A 71 -0.37 2.20 -17.64
N LEU A 72 -1.01 1.07 -17.35
CA LEU A 72 -1.92 0.40 -18.28
C LEU A 72 -3.08 1.32 -18.68
N LEU A 73 -3.74 1.94 -17.70
CA LEU A 73 -4.87 2.84 -17.93
C LEU A 73 -4.42 4.11 -18.68
N ALA A 74 -3.27 4.67 -18.37
CA ALA A 74 -2.74 5.85 -19.06
C ALA A 74 -2.42 5.57 -20.53
N ARG A 75 -1.97 4.34 -20.86
CA ARG A 75 -1.74 3.93 -22.25
C ARG A 75 -3.07 3.75 -23.01
N GLU A 76 -4.03 3.06 -22.39
CA GLU A 76 -5.33 2.75 -23.00
C GLU A 76 -6.19 4.01 -23.21
N PHE A 77 -6.20 4.91 -22.23
CA PHE A 77 -6.97 6.16 -22.24
C PHE A 77 -6.09 7.39 -22.52
N SER A 78 -4.97 7.20 -23.23
CA SER A 78 -4.16 8.35 -23.66
C SER A 78 -5.02 9.26 -24.53
N SER A 79 -5.05 10.57 -24.20
CA SER A 79 -5.82 11.54 -24.99
C SER A 79 -5.38 11.46 -26.43
N THR A 80 -6.28 10.98 -27.30
CA THR A 80 -6.09 11.11 -28.75
C THR A 80 -5.96 12.62 -29.03
N PRO A 81 -4.96 13.06 -29.81
CA PRO A 81 -4.87 14.46 -30.21
C PRO A 81 -6.11 14.79 -31.04
N GLY A 82 -7.15 15.35 -30.40
CA GLY A 82 -8.42 15.65 -31.06
C GLY A 82 -9.62 15.78 -30.13
N ASP A 83 -9.59 15.21 -28.92
CA ASP A 83 -10.71 15.34 -27.99
C ASP A 83 -10.44 16.50 -27.02
N THR A 84 -10.84 17.68 -27.46
CA THR A 84 -11.00 18.89 -26.63
C THR A 84 -12.52 19.10 -26.53
N PRO A 85 -13.08 19.41 -25.35
CA PRO A 85 -14.53 19.47 -25.13
C PRO A 85 -15.28 20.43 -26.06
#